data_AF-A0A7Y5Q8T1-F1
#
_entry.id   AF-A0A7Y5Q8T1-F1
#
_cell.length_a   1.000
_cell.length_b   1.000
_cell.length_c   1.000
_cell.angle_alpha   90.00
_cell.angle_beta   90.00
_cell.angle_gamma   90.00
#
_symmetry.space_group_name_H-M   'P 1'
#
loop_
_entity.id
_entity.type
_entity.pdbx_description
1 polymer ?
#
loop_
_entity_poly.entity_id
_entity_poly.type
_entity_poly.pdbx_seq_one_letter_code
_entity_poly.pdbx_strand_id
1 'polypeptide(L)'
;ASYWGDPLRGALAWLSQPGHAAEQAEVYLHPPGALAMAEMYRGLGLLRPGLTLVSGPEAARRARYFVYQNRRSEWDDLGWMLSRTAPRQVIEAAGAPVAFIWERQGD
;
A
#
# COMPACT_ATOMS: atom_id res chain seq x y z
N ALA A 1 -16.04 4.10 -10.61
CA ALA A 1 -15.06 3.77 -9.58
C ALA A 1 -14.72 2.30 -9.68
N SER A 2 -13.47 1.92 -9.94
CA SER A 2 -13.10 0.50 -9.92
C SER A 2 -12.70 0.11 -8.50
N TYR A 3 -13.11 -1.10 -8.07
CA TYR A 3 -12.75 -1.68 -6.77
C TYR A 3 -11.22 -1.70 -6.53
N TRP A 4 -10.44 -1.72 -7.60
CA TRP A 4 -8.98 -1.81 -7.59
C TRP A 4 -8.24 -0.50 -7.89
N GLY A 5 -8.79 0.40 -8.68
CA GLY A 5 -8.06 1.61 -9.09
C GLY A 5 -8.11 2.72 -8.06
N ASP A 6 -9.31 3.05 -7.60
CA ASP A 6 -9.51 4.22 -6.72
C ASP A 6 -8.86 4.03 -5.33
N PRO A 7 -8.93 2.86 -4.69
CA PRO A 7 -8.27 2.68 -3.40
C PRO A 7 -6.75 2.70 -3.51
N LEU A 8 -6.19 2.09 -4.56
CA LEU A 8 -4.75 2.11 -4.83
C LEU A 8 -4.27 3.56 -5.05
N ARG A 9 -4.98 4.30 -5.89
CA ARG A 9 -4.72 5.71 -6.13
C ARG A 9 -4.74 6.51 -4.83
N GLY A 10 -5.75 6.30 -3.99
CA GLY A 10 -5.85 6.92 -2.67
C GLY A 10 -4.66 6.60 -1.77
N ALA A 11 -4.19 5.34 -1.80
CA ALA A 11 -3.06 4.91 -0.97
C ALA A 11 -1.75 5.57 -1.38
N LEU A 12 -1.48 5.62 -2.69
CA LEU A 12 -0.28 6.26 -3.22
C LEU A 12 -0.31 7.77 -2.99
N ALA A 13 -1.48 8.40 -3.13
CA ALA A 13 -1.66 9.82 -2.84
C ALA A 13 -1.41 10.11 -1.35
N TRP A 14 -1.94 9.27 -0.44
CA TRP A 14 -1.70 9.42 1.00
C TRP A 14 -0.21 9.27 1.33
N LEU A 15 0.47 8.24 0.84
CA LEU A 15 1.91 8.01 1.06
C LEU A 15 2.79 9.14 0.50
N SER A 16 2.33 9.80 -0.57
CA SER A 16 3.08 10.88 -1.21
C SER A 16 2.92 12.24 -0.51
N GLN A 17 2.00 12.38 0.45
CA GLN A 17 1.86 13.60 1.23
C GLN A 17 3.02 13.78 2.22
N PRO A 18 3.46 15.03 2.48
CA PRO A 18 4.51 15.30 3.46
C PRO A 18 4.19 14.73 4.85
N GLY A 19 5.16 14.06 5.47
CA GLY A 19 5.04 13.51 6.82
C GLY A 19 4.32 12.15 6.93
N HIS A 20 3.72 11.63 5.86
CA HIS A 20 3.05 10.33 5.89
C HIS A 20 3.99 9.14 5.69
N ALA A 21 5.07 9.35 4.94
CA ALA A 21 6.10 8.34 4.70
C ALA A 21 7.53 8.93 4.81
N ALA A 22 8.51 8.09 5.12
CA ALA A 22 9.93 8.44 5.07
C ALA A 22 10.36 8.86 3.66
N GLU A 23 11.25 9.85 3.56
CA GLU A 23 11.66 10.48 2.29
C GLU A 23 12.07 9.47 1.22
N GLN A 24 12.86 8.47 1.62
CA GLN A 24 13.25 7.34 0.79
C GLN A 24 12.76 6.05 1.43
N ALA A 25 11.87 5.33 0.76
CA ALA A 25 11.31 4.10 1.29
C ALA A 25 10.80 3.15 0.21
N GLU A 26 10.90 1.85 0.49
CA GLU A 26 10.19 0.83 -0.27
C GLU A 26 8.75 0.67 0.25
N VAL A 27 7.81 0.68 -0.69
CA VAL A 27 6.37 0.45 -0.48
C VAL A 27 6.00 -0.87 -1.15
N TYR A 28 5.74 -1.88 -0.35
CA TYR A 28 5.25 -3.16 -0.83
C TYR A 28 3.78 -3.08 -1.23
N LEU A 29 3.45 -3.56 -2.42
CA LEU A 29 2.08 -3.62 -2.92
C LEU A 29 1.58 -5.06 -2.92
N HIS A 30 0.42 -5.27 -2.32
CA HIS A 30 -0.33 -6.52 -2.36
C HIS A 30 -1.75 -6.29 -2.89
N PRO A 31 -2.26 -7.15 -3.79
CA PRO A 31 -1.58 -8.30 -4.41
C PRO A 31 -0.49 -7.86 -5.40
N PRO A 32 0.47 -8.72 -5.78
CA PRO A 32 1.57 -8.36 -6.69
C PRO A 32 1.11 -7.75 -8.03
N GLY A 33 -0.07 -8.14 -8.52
CA GLY A 33 -0.68 -7.56 -9.73
C GLY A 33 -1.01 -6.07 -9.64
N ALA A 34 -1.10 -5.51 -8.42
CA ALA A 34 -1.31 -4.07 -8.22
C ALA A 34 -0.09 -3.23 -8.65
N LEU A 35 1.11 -3.81 -8.73
CA LEU A 35 2.32 -3.07 -9.09
C LEU A 35 2.25 -2.48 -10.50
N ALA A 36 1.81 -3.26 -11.50
CA ALA A 36 1.70 -2.78 -12.88
C ALA A 36 0.72 -1.60 -12.99
N MET A 37 -0.38 -1.64 -12.23
CA MET A 37 -1.35 -0.54 -12.17
C MET A 37 -0.78 0.69 -11.45
N ALA A 38 -0.05 0.49 -10.36
CA ALA A 38 0.55 1.56 -9.59
C ALA A 38 1.64 2.33 -10.36
N GLU A 39 2.39 1.65 -11.23
CA GLU A 39 3.39 2.29 -12.11
C GLU A 39 2.74 3.27 -13.10
N MET A 40 1.51 3.03 -13.54
CA MET A 40 0.77 4.01 -14.34
C MET A 40 0.51 5.31 -13.55
N TYR A 41 0.25 5.21 -12.24
CA TYR A 41 0.05 6.38 -11.38
C TYR A 41 1.35 7.15 -11.11
N ARG A 42 2.51 6.48 -11.15
CA ARG A 42 3.82 7.15 -11.12
C ARG A 42 3.98 8.10 -12.32
N GLY A 43 3.59 7.66 -13.51
CA GLY A 43 3.60 8.50 -14.72
C GLY A 43 2.67 9.72 -14.65
N LEU A 44 1.65 9.67 -13.78
CA LEU A 44 0.70 10.77 -13.54
C LEU A 44 1.11 11.70 -12.39
N GLY A 45 2.29 11.52 -11.80
CA GLY A 45 2.80 12.37 -10.71
C GLY A 45 2.13 12.14 -9.35
N LEU A 46 1.37 11.05 -9.18
CA LEU A 46 0.72 10.72 -7.91
C LEU A 46 1.63 10.01 -6.91
N LEU A 47 2.78 9.52 -7.38
CA LEU A 47 3.82 8.95 -6.55
C LEU A 47 5.02 9.90 -6.50
N ARG A 48 5.39 10.34 -5.30
CA ARG A 48 6.59 11.18 -5.13
C ARG A 48 7.88 10.39 -5.43
N PRO A 49 8.95 11.03 -5.94
CA PRO A 49 10.15 10.34 -6.45
C PRO A 49 10.90 9.43 -5.47
N GLY A 50 10.84 9.70 -4.16
CA GLY A 50 11.56 8.92 -3.14
C GLY A 50 10.90 7.59 -2.76
N LEU A 51 9.69 7.32 -3.25
CA LEU A 51 9.00 6.06 -2.98
C LEU A 51 9.26 5.04 -4.09
N THR A 52 9.79 3.88 -3.69
CA THR A 52 10.01 2.75 -4.59
C THR A 52 8.91 1.72 -4.37
N LEU A 53 8.09 1.49 -5.39
CA LEU A 53 7.07 0.44 -5.35
C LEU A 53 7.72 -0.92 -5.60
N VAL A 54 7.40 -1.89 -4.76
CA VAL A 54 7.95 -3.25 -4.84
C VAL A 54 6.86 -4.30 -4.63
N SER A 55 7.09 -5.52 -5.10
CA SER A 55 6.21 -6.66 -4.86
C SER A 55 7.00 -7.96 -4.77
N GLY A 56 6.33 -9.04 -4.34
CA GLY A 56 6.92 -10.36 -4.17
C GLY A 56 7.51 -10.63 -2.77
N PRO A 57 7.76 -11.91 -2.42
CA PRO A 57 8.08 -12.33 -1.05
C PRO A 57 9.35 -11.68 -0.47
N GLU A 58 10.42 -11.56 -1.26
CA GLU A 58 11.67 -10.95 -0.82
C GLU A 58 11.53 -9.45 -0.57
N ALA A 59 10.66 -8.76 -1.32
CA ALA A 59 10.36 -7.35 -1.09
C ALA A 59 9.54 -7.15 0.18
N ALA A 60 8.55 -8.03 0.43
CA ALA A 60 7.76 -8.00 1.66
C ALA A 60 8.62 -8.09 2.92
N ARG A 61 9.78 -8.77 2.85
CA ARG A 61 10.73 -8.89 3.96
C ARG A 61 11.53 -7.64 4.28
N ARG A 62 11.63 -6.65 3.39
CA ARG A 62 12.45 -5.44 3.61
C ARG A 62 11.69 -4.13 3.46
N ALA A 63 10.50 -4.16 2.88
CA ALA A 63 9.68 -2.97 2.68
C ALA A 63 9.35 -2.28 4.00
N ARG A 64 9.40 -0.95 3.98
CA ARG A 64 9.06 -0.12 5.14
C ARG A 64 7.55 0.09 5.23
N TYR A 65 6.90 0.27 4.09
CA TYR A 65 5.45 0.44 4.03
C TYR A 65 4.80 -0.71 3.27
N PHE A 66 3.58 -1.05 3.67
CA PHE A 66 2.76 -2.08 3.04
C PHE A 66 1.45 -1.44 2.63
N VAL A 67 1.13 -1.46 1.34
CA VAL A 67 -0.22 -1.19 0.83
C VAL A 67 -0.85 -2.53 0.50
N TYR A 68 -1.83 -2.92 1.31
CA TYR A 68 -2.55 -4.16 1.14
C TYR A 68 -3.96 -3.84 0.67
N GLN A 69 -4.25 -4.16 -0.58
CA GLN A 69 -5.50 -3.82 -1.23
C GLN A 69 -6.35 -5.06 -1.40
N ASN A 70 -7.14 -5.38 -0.39
CA ASN A 70 -8.07 -6.51 -0.35
C ASN A 70 -9.01 -6.29 0.84
N ARG A 71 -10.25 -6.77 0.74
CA ARG A 71 -11.13 -6.87 1.91
C ARG A 71 -10.53 -7.84 2.92
N ARG A 72 -10.86 -7.66 4.20
CA ARG A 72 -10.40 -8.55 5.29
C ARG A 72 -10.72 -10.02 5.06
N SER A 73 -11.85 -10.31 4.42
CA SER A 73 -12.25 -11.68 4.05
C SER A 73 -11.36 -12.33 2.99
N GLU A 74 -10.50 -11.55 2.31
CA GLU A 74 -9.61 -11.96 1.22
C GLU A 74 -8.14 -11.97 1.66
N TRP A 75 -7.87 -11.79 2.96
CA TRP A 75 -6.50 -11.70 3.47
C TRP A 75 -5.82 -13.06 3.55
N ASP A 76 -4.60 -13.10 3.03
CA ASP A 76 -3.63 -14.18 3.24
C ASP A 76 -2.90 -14.02 4.59
N ASP A 77 -1.94 -14.92 4.85
CA ASP A 77 -1.14 -14.91 6.09
C ASP A 77 -0.44 -13.57 6.33
N LEU A 78 0.00 -12.88 5.27
CA LEU A 78 0.64 -11.57 5.39
C LEU A 78 -0.39 -10.51 5.83
N GLY A 79 -1.58 -10.50 5.24
CA GLY A 79 -2.66 -9.60 5.65
C GLY A 79 -3.02 -9.78 7.13
N TRP A 80 -3.17 -11.03 7.57
CA TRP A 80 -3.43 -11.35 8.98
C TRP A 80 -2.26 -10.98 9.90
N MET A 81 -1.03 -11.22 9.48
CA MET A 81 0.16 -10.82 10.24
C MET A 81 0.22 -9.30 10.44
N LEU A 82 0.05 -8.51 9.37
CA LEU A 82 0.08 -7.05 9.42
C LEU A 82 -1.04 -6.49 10.33
N SER A 83 -2.21 -7.13 10.32
CA SER A 83 -3.37 -6.74 11.12
C SER A 83 -3.18 -6.79 12.63
N ARG A 84 -2.11 -7.45 13.11
CA ARG A 84 -1.73 -7.45 14.52
C ARG A 84 -1.30 -6.06 15.02
N THR A 85 -1.04 -5.14 14.10
CA THR A 85 -0.80 -3.73 14.40
C THR A 85 -1.85 -2.85 13.72
N ALA A 86 -2.11 -1.68 14.31
CA ALA A 86 -3.03 -0.72 13.71
C ALA A 86 -2.46 -0.19 12.39
N PRO A 87 -3.25 -0.15 11.30
CA PRO A 87 -2.82 0.50 10.07
C PRO A 87 -2.62 1.99 10.31
N ARG A 88 -1.62 2.56 9.64
CA ARG A 88 -1.39 4.01 9.57
C ARG A 88 -2.52 4.72 8.84
N GLN A 89 -3.13 4.03 7.86
CA GLN A 89 -4.29 4.52 7.15
C GLN A 89 -5.15 3.37 6.63
N VAL A 90 -6.46 3.59 6.61
CA VAL A 90 -7.44 2.73 5.97
C VAL A 90 -8.16 3.52 4.88
N ILE A 91 -8.32 2.91 3.73
CA ILE A 91 -9.04 3.49 2.60
C ILE A 91 -10.30 2.68 2.37
N GLU A 92 -11.41 3.40 2.39
CA GLU A 92 -12.74 2.86 2.19
C GLU A 92 -13.22 3.10 0.77
N ALA A 93 -13.96 2.13 0.24
CA ALA A 93 -14.71 2.26 -0.99
C ALA A 93 -16.09 1.61 -0.78
N ALA A 94 -17.14 2.29 -1.25
CA ALA A 94 -18.52 1.84 -1.09
C ALA A 94 -18.89 1.46 0.37
N GLY A 95 -18.36 2.20 1.35
CA GLY A 95 -18.64 1.99 2.77
C GLY A 95 -17.92 0.81 3.42
N ALA A 96 -16.91 0.22 2.75
CA ALA A 96 -16.11 -0.87 3.30
C ALA A 96 -14.60 -0.60 3.15
N PRO A 97 -13.77 -1.06 4.09
CA PRO A 97 -12.32 -0.92 4.00
C PRO A 97 -11.76 -1.89 2.95
N VAL A 98 -10.99 -1.35 2.00
CA VAL A 98 -10.52 -2.08 0.81
C VAL A 98 -9.04 -1.89 0.53
N ALA A 99 -8.39 -0.90 1.15
CA ALA A 99 -6.93 -0.81 1.18
C ALA A 99 -6.45 -0.35 2.55
N PHE A 100 -5.30 -0.89 2.95
CA PHE A 100 -4.72 -0.69 4.26
C PHE A 100 -3.25 -0.35 4.10
N ILE A 101 -2.79 0.63 4.87
CA ILE A 101 -1.41 1.08 4.86
C ILE A 101 -0.80 0.77 6.23
N TRP A 102 0.21 -0.08 6.26
CA TRP A 102 1.02 -0.31 7.45
C TRP A 102 2.42 0.23 7.27
N GLU A 103 3.02 0.66 8.37
CA GLU A 103 4.45 0.91 8.49
C GLU A 103 5.05 -0.20 9.33
N ARG A 104 6.11 -0.81 8.84
CA ARG A 104 6.91 -1.75 9.61
C ARG A 104 7.43 -1.03 10.86
N GLN A 105 7.10 -1.56 12.01
CA GLN A 105 7.75 -1.17 13.26
C GLN A 105 9.18 -1.73 13.21
N GLY A 106 10.18 -0.89 13.48
CA GLY A 106 11.57 -1.35 13.56
C GLY A 106 11.71 -2.42 14.64
N ASP A 107 12.68 -3.32 14.45
CA ASP A 107 13.17 -4.18 15.53
C ASP A 107 13.82 -3.33 16.65
#